data_AF-A0A937T3R0-F1
#
_entry.id   AF-A0A937T3R0-F1
#
_cell.length_a   1.000
_cell.length_b   1.000
_cell.length_c   1.000
_cell.angle_alpha   90.00
_cell.angle_beta   90.00
_cell.angle_gamma   90.00
#
_symmetry.space_group_name_H-M   'P 1'
#
loop_
_entity.id
_entity.type
_entity.pdbx_description
1 polymer ?
#
loop_
_entity_poly.entity_id
_entity_poly.type
_entity_poly.pdbx_seq_one_letter_code
_entity_poly.pdbx_strand_id
1 'polypeptide(L)'
;MMNFNSIGWPTVAALAFLFEHAATLPSRSEELRVAAPPAELQLDPFYEKYASANGYPIVASEKVNDYALKEAAYLVNMMLAKRPDVRDAMIRSGSRLVVMAYNEFTTDMPDHSHMRPKDYWDARARGLGGSRRDPVCSCGEENLLGYPGDPYKAECILIHEFAHNIHLRGLVNIDSTFDDRLKHAYDAAMAKDLWQTKYASVNHHEYWAEGVQSWFDNNRPPDHDHNHVDTRKELKEYDPGLAKLCKEVFGDTELVYTKPATRLQAHLTGYDPAKAPQFRWPARLDNAREEIMRRARSRGKRSKPKQAAKSDEAKTT
;
A
#
# COMPACT_ATOMS: atom_id res chain seq x y z
N MET A 1 -22.90 -37.95 75.91
CA MET A 1 -23.20 -38.85 74.77
C MET A 1 -24.00 -38.06 73.74
N MET A 2 -23.78 -38.38 72.46
CA MET A 2 -24.42 -37.87 71.23
C MET A 2 -23.75 -36.70 70.51
N ASN A 3 -22.93 -37.13 69.55
CA ASN A 3 -22.54 -36.58 68.25
C ASN A 3 -23.36 -35.41 67.67
N PHE A 4 -22.63 -34.46 67.09
CA PHE A 4 -23.08 -33.70 65.93
C PHE A 4 -22.19 -34.02 64.73
N ASN A 5 -22.83 -34.46 63.65
CA ASN A 5 -22.24 -34.77 62.34
C ASN A 5 -21.70 -33.50 61.67
N SER A 6 -20.43 -33.50 61.24
CA SER A 6 -19.89 -32.53 60.28
C SER A 6 -19.93 -33.13 58.87
N ILE A 7 -20.70 -32.51 57.98
CA ILE A 7 -20.77 -32.81 56.55
C ILE A 7 -19.60 -32.10 55.85
N GLY A 8 -18.81 -32.86 55.11
CA GLY A 8 -17.62 -32.37 54.40
C GLY A 8 -17.92 -31.80 53.02
N TRP A 9 -16.91 -31.13 52.46
CA TRP A 9 -16.73 -30.88 51.02
C TRP A 9 -15.23 -31.06 50.70
N PRO A 10 -14.88 -31.75 49.59
CA PRO A 10 -13.48 -31.99 49.23
C PRO A 10 -12.84 -30.76 48.59
N THR A 11 -11.59 -30.51 48.97
CA THR A 11 -10.69 -29.53 48.37
C THR A 11 -10.41 -29.89 46.91
N VAL A 12 -10.83 -29.04 45.97
CA VAL A 12 -10.38 -29.08 44.57
C VAL A 12 -9.07 -28.31 44.47
N ALA A 13 -7.95 -29.02 44.32
CA ALA A 13 -6.68 -28.43 43.94
C ALA A 13 -6.73 -28.08 42.44
N ALA A 14 -6.81 -26.79 42.12
CA ALA A 14 -6.67 -26.30 40.75
C ALA A 14 -5.19 -26.33 40.35
N LEU A 15 -4.80 -27.24 39.44
CA LEU A 15 -3.54 -27.12 38.71
C LEU A 15 -3.66 -25.96 37.71
N ALA A 16 -2.99 -24.85 38.01
CA ALA A 16 -2.74 -23.80 37.03
C ALA A 16 -1.60 -24.25 36.11
N PHE A 17 -1.93 -24.66 34.88
CA PHE A 17 -0.95 -24.74 33.80
C PHE A 17 -0.67 -23.33 33.28
N LEU A 18 0.40 -22.71 33.76
CA LEU A 18 0.99 -21.53 33.15
C LEU A 18 1.69 -21.98 31.86
N PHE A 19 1.03 -21.81 30.70
CA PHE A 19 1.71 -21.82 29.41
C PHE A 19 2.42 -20.48 29.22
N GLU A 20 3.67 -20.42 29.66
CA GLU A 20 4.58 -19.34 29.34
C GLU A 20 5.04 -19.53 27.89
N HIS A 21 4.22 -19.08 26.93
CA HIS A 21 4.68 -18.87 25.56
C HIS A 21 5.58 -17.64 25.56
N ALA A 22 6.83 -17.82 25.98
CA ALA A 22 7.90 -16.92 25.59
C ALA A 22 7.97 -16.98 24.06
N ALA A 23 7.35 -16.00 23.40
CA ALA A 23 7.51 -15.79 21.97
C ALA A 23 8.99 -15.50 21.72
N THR A 24 9.75 -16.54 21.39
CA THR A 24 11.07 -16.42 20.79
C THR A 24 10.90 -15.60 19.52
N LEU A 25 11.36 -14.34 19.55
CA LEU A 25 11.52 -13.52 18.35
C LEU A 25 12.31 -14.35 17.33
N PRO A 26 11.83 -14.54 16.08
CA PRO A 26 12.62 -15.23 15.08
C PRO A 26 13.89 -14.42 14.79
N SER A 27 14.99 -14.91 15.33
CA SER A 27 16.36 -14.49 15.06
C SER A 27 16.86 -15.24 13.82
N ARG A 28 16.62 -14.64 12.65
CA ARG A 28 17.40 -14.68 11.39
C ARG A 28 16.48 -14.11 10.32
N SER A 29 16.99 -13.20 9.47
CA SER A 29 16.30 -12.89 8.22
C SER A 29 16.14 -14.19 7.45
N GLU A 30 14.94 -14.77 7.43
CA GLU A 30 14.66 -15.85 6.50
C GLU A 30 14.99 -15.32 5.10
N GLU A 31 15.82 -16.08 4.39
CA GLU A 31 16.18 -15.76 3.02
C GLU A 31 14.88 -15.66 2.21
N LEU A 32 14.63 -14.49 1.60
CA LEU A 32 13.46 -14.28 0.78
C LEU A 32 13.51 -15.22 -0.43
N ARG A 33 12.59 -16.18 -0.47
CA ARG A 33 12.50 -17.23 -1.49
C ARG A 33 11.27 -17.05 -2.34
N VAL A 34 11.40 -17.44 -3.60
CA VAL A 34 10.28 -17.57 -4.54
C VAL A 34 9.97 -19.06 -4.69
N ALA A 35 8.70 -19.42 -4.59
CA ALA A 35 8.20 -20.78 -4.72
C ALA A 35 6.85 -20.77 -5.45
N ALA A 36 6.27 -21.94 -5.70
CA ALA A 36 4.88 -22.03 -6.13
C ALA A 36 3.92 -21.58 -5.01
N PRO A 37 2.76 -20.96 -5.33
CA PRO A 37 1.80 -20.58 -4.30
C PRO A 37 1.27 -21.77 -3.51
N PRO A 38 1.12 -21.64 -2.18
CA PRO A 38 0.47 -22.65 -1.36
C PRO A 38 -0.98 -22.89 -1.82
N ALA A 39 -1.39 -24.15 -1.91
CA ALA A 39 -2.73 -24.53 -2.39
C ALA A 39 -3.86 -23.94 -1.52
N GLU A 40 -3.56 -23.70 -0.25
CA GLU A 40 -4.49 -23.13 0.74
C GLU A 40 -4.92 -21.69 0.39
N LEU A 41 -4.14 -20.97 -0.43
CA LEU A 41 -4.50 -19.62 -0.90
C LEU A 41 -5.58 -19.64 -1.99
N GLN A 42 -5.87 -20.80 -2.60
CA GLN A 42 -6.91 -20.97 -3.62
C GLN A 42 -6.85 -19.93 -4.74
N LEU A 43 -5.64 -19.62 -5.20
CA LEU A 43 -5.41 -18.60 -6.23
C LEU A 43 -5.73 -19.13 -7.63
N ASP A 44 -6.02 -18.20 -8.53
CA ASP A 44 -6.11 -18.50 -9.96
C ASP A 44 -4.80 -19.15 -10.46
N PRO A 45 -4.84 -20.21 -11.30
CA PRO A 45 -3.64 -20.88 -11.82
C PRO A 45 -2.67 -19.96 -12.57
N PHE A 46 -3.11 -18.77 -13.02
CA PHE A 46 -2.24 -17.73 -13.55
C PHE A 46 -1.09 -17.36 -12.60
N TYR A 47 -1.32 -17.43 -11.29
CA TYR A 47 -0.30 -17.16 -10.28
C TYR A 47 0.55 -18.41 -10.06
N GLU A 48 1.76 -18.40 -10.59
CA GLU A 48 2.72 -19.51 -10.50
C GLU A 48 3.88 -19.23 -9.55
N LYS A 49 4.05 -17.96 -9.14
CA LYS A 49 5.10 -17.53 -8.22
C LYS A 49 4.52 -16.92 -6.95
N TYR A 50 5.18 -17.21 -5.85
CA TYR A 50 4.84 -16.75 -4.51
C TYR A 50 6.09 -16.39 -3.70
N ALA A 51 5.99 -15.31 -2.95
CA ALA A 51 6.90 -14.96 -1.86
C ALA A 51 6.10 -14.54 -0.63
N SER A 52 6.69 -14.72 0.56
CA SER A 52 6.09 -14.37 1.84
C SER A 52 6.79 -13.16 2.45
N ALA A 53 6.03 -12.12 2.77
CA ALA A 53 6.49 -11.03 3.62
C ALA A 53 5.99 -11.27 5.05
N ASN A 54 6.66 -12.20 5.75
CA ASN A 54 6.30 -12.68 7.09
C ASN A 54 4.81 -13.07 7.19
N GLY A 55 4.36 -13.88 6.24
CA GLY A 55 2.98 -14.36 6.13
C GLY A 55 2.11 -13.58 5.15
N TYR A 56 2.46 -12.32 4.83
CA TYR A 56 1.70 -11.54 3.85
C TYR A 56 1.97 -12.07 2.42
N PRO A 57 0.93 -12.50 1.67
CA PRO A 57 1.11 -13.11 0.35
C PRO A 57 1.54 -12.10 -0.72
N ILE A 58 2.59 -12.45 -1.46
CA ILE A 58 3.01 -11.76 -2.68
C ILE A 58 3.02 -12.77 -3.81
N VAL A 59 2.28 -12.50 -4.88
CA VAL A 59 2.02 -13.47 -5.95
C VAL A 59 2.27 -12.85 -7.32
N ALA A 60 2.61 -13.68 -8.30
CA ALA A 60 2.92 -13.24 -9.65
C ALA A 60 2.76 -14.39 -10.66
N SER A 61 2.70 -14.05 -11.94
CA SER A 61 2.82 -15.03 -13.03
C SER A 61 4.24 -15.59 -13.12
N GLU A 62 4.43 -16.66 -13.90
CA GLU A 62 5.76 -17.22 -14.19
C GLU A 62 6.73 -16.20 -14.84
N LYS A 63 6.20 -15.17 -15.51
CA LYS A 63 6.99 -14.20 -16.30
C LYS A 63 7.73 -13.19 -15.45
N VAL A 64 7.28 -12.93 -14.24
CA VAL A 64 7.88 -11.93 -13.35
C VAL A 64 9.24 -12.40 -12.87
N ASN A 65 10.22 -11.49 -12.83
CA ASN A 65 11.54 -11.76 -12.30
C ASN A 65 11.47 -12.05 -10.79
N ASP A 66 12.09 -13.14 -10.33
CA ASP A 66 12.09 -13.54 -8.92
C ASP A 66 12.64 -12.43 -7.99
N TYR A 67 13.59 -11.63 -8.46
CA TYR A 67 14.11 -10.49 -7.69
C TYR A 67 13.04 -9.43 -7.44
N ALA A 68 12.01 -9.29 -8.28
CA ALA A 68 10.91 -8.36 -8.06
C ALA A 68 10.01 -8.83 -6.90
N LEU A 69 9.70 -10.14 -6.80
CA LEU A 69 8.96 -10.67 -5.66
C LEU A 69 9.77 -10.52 -4.36
N LYS A 70 11.08 -10.75 -4.40
CA LYS A 70 11.97 -10.54 -3.26
C LYS A 70 12.03 -9.07 -2.84
N GLU A 71 12.12 -8.16 -3.81
CA GLU A 71 12.11 -6.72 -3.55
C GLU A 71 10.79 -6.26 -2.94
N ALA A 72 9.67 -6.72 -3.49
CA ALA A 72 8.35 -6.47 -2.92
C ALA A 72 8.25 -6.99 -1.48
N ALA A 73 8.73 -8.21 -1.21
CA ALA A 73 8.71 -8.79 0.12
C ALA A 73 9.57 -8.01 1.13
N TYR A 74 10.74 -7.55 0.70
CA TYR A 74 11.59 -6.67 1.48
C TYR A 74 10.86 -5.36 1.84
N LEU A 75 10.26 -4.67 0.86
CA LEU A 75 9.57 -3.40 1.09
C LEU A 75 8.33 -3.56 1.98
N VAL A 76 7.51 -4.58 1.75
CA VAL A 76 6.35 -4.89 2.61
C VAL A 76 6.78 -5.18 4.04
N ASN A 77 7.83 -5.99 4.22
CA ASN A 77 8.36 -6.28 5.55
C ASN A 77 8.83 -5.02 6.27
N MET A 78 9.50 -4.13 5.53
CA MET A 78 9.99 -2.87 6.06
C MET A 78 8.86 -1.89 6.42
N MET A 79 7.85 -1.72 5.56
CA MET A 79 6.71 -0.85 5.84
C MET A 79 5.88 -1.32 7.04
N LEU A 80 5.78 -2.63 7.26
CA LEU A 80 5.02 -3.22 8.38
C LEU A 80 5.88 -3.60 9.59
N ALA A 81 7.18 -3.25 9.61
CA ALA A 81 8.12 -3.71 10.63
C ALA A 81 7.69 -3.36 12.07
N LYS A 82 6.99 -2.23 12.25
CA LYS A 82 6.48 -1.78 13.56
C LYS A 82 5.02 -2.18 13.83
N ARG A 83 4.35 -2.82 12.87
CA ARG A 83 2.91 -3.14 12.93
C ARG A 83 2.60 -4.58 12.50
N PRO A 84 3.10 -5.59 13.24
CA PRO A 84 2.71 -6.98 13.00
C PRO A 84 1.19 -7.19 13.16
N ASP A 85 0.53 -6.44 14.05
CA ASP A 85 -0.92 -6.42 14.23
C ASP A 85 -1.69 -6.01 12.96
N VAL A 86 -1.18 -4.99 12.25
CA VAL A 86 -1.74 -4.54 10.96
C VAL A 86 -1.48 -5.58 9.89
N ARG A 87 -0.27 -6.16 9.83
CA ARG A 87 0.04 -7.25 8.89
C ARG A 87 -0.95 -8.40 9.04
N ASP A 88 -1.19 -8.85 10.27
CA ASP A 88 -2.11 -9.96 10.54
C ASP A 88 -3.55 -9.59 10.16
N ALA A 89 -3.97 -8.35 10.38
CA ALA A 89 -5.28 -7.87 9.95
C ALA A 89 -5.42 -7.88 8.42
N MET A 90 -4.38 -7.45 7.70
CA MET A 90 -4.36 -7.50 6.24
C MET A 90 -4.47 -8.95 5.75
N ILE A 91 -3.68 -9.87 6.31
CA ILE A 91 -3.72 -11.31 5.97
C ILE A 91 -5.12 -11.89 6.24
N ARG A 92 -5.70 -11.66 7.43
CA ARG A 92 -7.05 -12.14 7.77
C ARG A 92 -8.13 -11.57 6.86
N SER A 93 -7.92 -10.38 6.32
CA SER A 93 -8.83 -9.77 5.36
C SER A 93 -8.71 -10.38 3.96
N GLY A 94 -7.80 -11.33 3.72
CA GLY A 94 -7.53 -11.92 2.42
C GLY A 94 -6.64 -11.05 1.51
N SER A 95 -6.01 -10.01 2.09
CA SER A 95 -5.18 -9.07 1.34
C SER A 95 -3.94 -9.75 0.77
N ARG A 96 -3.59 -9.40 -0.47
CA ARG A 96 -2.38 -9.86 -1.16
C ARG A 96 -1.80 -8.78 -2.06
N LEU A 97 -0.51 -8.88 -2.34
CA LEU A 97 0.15 -8.07 -3.37
C LEU A 97 0.37 -8.90 -4.63
N VAL A 98 -0.02 -8.37 -5.77
CA VAL A 98 0.23 -8.92 -7.11
C VAL A 98 1.35 -8.13 -7.77
N VAL A 99 2.41 -8.82 -8.19
CA VAL A 99 3.45 -8.22 -9.03
C VAL A 99 3.14 -8.53 -10.49
N MET A 100 3.00 -7.51 -11.32
CA MET A 100 2.77 -7.65 -12.77
C MET A 100 4.11 -7.66 -13.50
N ALA A 101 4.27 -8.53 -14.50
CA ALA A 101 5.43 -8.47 -15.37
C ALA A 101 5.48 -7.16 -16.16
N TYR A 102 6.66 -6.76 -16.64
CA TYR A 102 6.85 -5.51 -17.39
C TYR A 102 6.06 -5.46 -18.71
N ASN A 103 5.56 -6.61 -19.18
CA ASN A 103 4.76 -6.77 -20.39
C ASN A 103 3.33 -7.28 -20.12
N GLU A 104 2.91 -7.32 -18.85
CA GLU A 104 1.54 -7.60 -18.42
C GLU A 104 0.87 -6.33 -17.92
N PHE A 105 -0.44 -6.20 -18.09
CA PHE A 105 -1.19 -4.99 -17.73
C PHE A 105 -2.26 -5.29 -16.67
N THR A 106 -2.81 -4.21 -16.08
CA THR A 106 -3.78 -4.27 -14.98
C THR A 106 -4.86 -5.33 -15.22
N THR A 107 -5.53 -5.30 -16.37
CA THR A 107 -6.64 -6.22 -16.64
C THR A 107 -6.23 -7.59 -17.16
N ASP A 108 -4.93 -7.86 -17.30
CA ASP A 108 -4.41 -9.21 -17.56
C ASP A 108 -4.32 -10.02 -16.25
N MET A 109 -4.34 -9.34 -15.09
CA MET A 109 -4.43 -10.01 -13.79
C MET A 109 -5.86 -10.56 -13.60
N PRO A 110 -6.02 -11.84 -13.20
CA PRO A 110 -7.34 -12.43 -12.93
C PRO A 110 -8.22 -11.56 -12.02
N ASP A 111 -7.61 -10.99 -10.98
CA ASP A 111 -8.23 -10.11 -9.98
C ASP A 111 -8.84 -8.82 -10.55
N HIS A 112 -8.34 -8.36 -11.69
CA HIS A 112 -8.73 -7.09 -12.31
C HIS A 112 -9.29 -7.27 -13.73
N SER A 113 -9.44 -8.52 -14.19
CA SER A 113 -9.89 -8.89 -15.54
C SER A 113 -11.30 -8.38 -15.89
N HIS A 114 -12.10 -8.05 -14.88
CA HIS A 114 -13.46 -7.51 -15.02
C HIS A 114 -13.49 -5.99 -15.27
N MET A 115 -12.37 -5.27 -15.06
CA MET A 115 -12.36 -3.82 -15.13
C MET A 115 -12.55 -3.31 -16.57
N ARG A 116 -13.40 -2.30 -16.75
CA ARG A 116 -13.72 -1.70 -18.06
C ARG A 116 -13.68 -0.17 -17.99
N PRO A 117 -13.36 0.52 -19.10
CA PRO A 117 -12.82 -0.02 -20.36
C PRO A 117 -11.41 -0.59 -20.19
N LYS A 118 -11.08 -1.71 -20.87
CA LYS A 118 -9.79 -2.41 -20.72
C LYS A 118 -8.59 -1.48 -20.96
N ASP A 119 -8.57 -0.79 -22.10
CA ASP A 119 -7.44 0.08 -22.46
C ASP A 119 -7.29 1.26 -21.50
N TYR A 120 -8.36 1.74 -20.86
CA TYR A 120 -8.23 2.76 -19.83
C TYR A 120 -7.46 2.23 -18.62
N TRP A 121 -7.86 1.08 -18.07
CA TRP A 121 -7.23 0.50 -16.87
C TRP A 121 -5.82 0.02 -17.13
N ASP A 122 -5.57 -0.56 -18.31
CA ASP A 122 -4.22 -0.96 -18.74
C ASP A 122 -3.30 0.25 -18.96
N ALA A 123 -3.83 1.40 -19.40
CA ALA A 123 -3.06 2.63 -19.61
C ALA A 123 -2.88 3.50 -18.36
N ARG A 124 -3.82 3.41 -17.41
CA ARG A 124 -3.93 4.33 -16.27
C ARG A 124 -2.94 4.01 -15.15
N ALA A 125 -2.59 2.76 -15.00
CA ALA A 125 -1.93 2.30 -13.79
C ALA A 125 -0.92 1.19 -14.08
N ARG A 126 0.16 1.20 -13.30
CA ARG A 126 1.02 0.03 -13.09
C ARG A 126 0.94 -0.48 -11.65
N GLY A 127 -0.06 -0.04 -10.90
CA GLY A 127 -0.37 -0.53 -9.56
C GLY A 127 -1.72 0.00 -9.10
N LEU A 128 -2.35 -0.72 -8.17
CA LEU A 128 -3.62 -0.38 -7.55
C LEU A 128 -3.57 -0.77 -6.08
N GLY A 129 -4.03 0.07 -5.17
CA GLY A 129 -3.93 -0.17 -3.72
C GLY A 129 -5.01 -1.06 -3.10
N GLY A 130 -5.99 -1.49 -3.88
CA GLY A 130 -7.17 -2.22 -3.41
C GLY A 130 -8.20 -1.31 -2.72
N SER A 131 -9.12 -1.89 -1.97
CA SER A 131 -10.17 -1.16 -1.25
C SER A 131 -10.71 -1.93 -0.04
N ARG A 132 -11.71 -1.37 0.65
CA ARG A 132 -12.43 -2.09 1.72
C ARG A 132 -13.10 -3.38 1.23
N ARG A 133 -13.32 -3.55 -0.08
CA ARG A 133 -13.93 -4.76 -0.67
C ARG A 133 -12.99 -5.53 -1.58
N ASP A 134 -12.04 -4.84 -2.19
CA ASP A 134 -11.02 -5.44 -3.06
C ASP A 134 -9.74 -5.68 -2.25
N PRO A 135 -9.37 -6.94 -1.97
CA PRO A 135 -8.18 -7.25 -1.17
C PRO A 135 -6.87 -7.11 -1.94
N VAL A 136 -6.90 -6.80 -3.24
CA VAL A 136 -5.73 -6.90 -4.10
C VAL A 136 -5.02 -5.56 -4.21
N CYS A 137 -3.78 -5.54 -3.74
CA CYS A 137 -2.80 -4.52 -4.08
C CYS A 137 -2.00 -5.00 -5.29
N SER A 138 -1.57 -4.12 -6.19
CA SER A 138 -0.69 -4.49 -7.29
C SER A 138 0.39 -3.46 -7.58
N CYS A 139 1.50 -3.91 -8.18
CA CYS A 139 2.56 -3.04 -8.72
C CYS A 139 3.30 -3.73 -9.87
N GLY A 140 3.96 -2.95 -10.73
CA GLY A 140 4.77 -3.45 -11.85
C GLY A 140 6.22 -3.76 -11.43
N GLU A 141 6.76 -4.88 -11.93
CA GLU A 141 8.15 -5.25 -11.66
C GLU A 141 9.16 -4.24 -12.23
N GLU A 142 8.79 -3.52 -13.29
CA GLU A 142 9.67 -2.52 -13.89
C GLU A 142 9.99 -1.38 -12.91
N ASN A 143 9.07 -1.08 -12.00
CA ASN A 143 9.30 -0.09 -10.95
C ASN A 143 10.09 -0.66 -9.77
N LEU A 144 9.76 -1.90 -9.36
CA LEU A 144 10.46 -2.58 -8.27
C LEU A 144 11.94 -2.77 -8.57
N LEU A 145 12.29 -3.09 -9.81
CA LEU A 145 13.65 -3.40 -10.22
C LEU A 145 14.33 -2.29 -11.02
N GLY A 146 13.64 -1.16 -11.24
CA GLY A 146 14.19 0.04 -11.88
C GLY A 146 14.54 -0.17 -13.36
N TYR A 147 13.69 -0.87 -14.10
CA TYR A 147 13.92 -1.17 -15.52
C TYR A 147 13.92 0.11 -16.38
N PRO A 148 14.67 0.13 -17.49
CA PRO A 148 14.54 1.17 -18.49
C PRO A 148 13.08 1.29 -18.97
N GLY A 149 12.59 2.52 -19.11
CA GLY A 149 11.22 2.79 -19.56
C GLY A 149 10.15 2.76 -18.47
N ASP A 150 10.50 2.49 -17.21
CA ASP A 150 9.56 2.58 -16.07
C ASP A 150 8.82 3.94 -16.08
N PRO A 151 7.48 3.93 -16.22
CA PRO A 151 6.67 5.14 -16.23
C PRO A 151 6.66 5.88 -14.88
N TYR A 152 7.03 5.19 -13.79
CA TYR A 152 7.07 5.71 -12.42
C TYR A 152 8.50 5.77 -11.85
N LYS A 153 9.52 5.89 -12.71
CA LYS A 153 10.94 5.88 -12.31
C LYS A 153 11.33 6.90 -11.22
N ALA A 154 10.54 7.96 -11.05
CA ALA A 154 10.77 9.00 -10.04
C ALA A 154 10.35 8.57 -8.62
N GLU A 155 9.65 7.45 -8.46
CA GLU A 155 9.07 6.99 -7.20
C GLU A 155 9.06 5.45 -7.10
N CYS A 156 8.64 4.92 -5.97
CA CYS A 156 8.28 3.50 -5.81
C CYS A 156 6.76 3.39 -5.65
N ILE A 157 6.07 2.92 -6.70
CA ILE A 157 4.61 2.80 -6.68
C ILE A 157 4.13 1.76 -5.66
N LEU A 158 4.95 0.74 -5.34
CA LEU A 158 4.58 -0.19 -4.28
C LEU A 158 4.34 0.55 -2.96
N ILE A 159 5.18 1.52 -2.60
CA ILE A 159 5.02 2.26 -1.34
C ILE A 159 3.68 3.02 -1.33
N HIS A 160 3.30 3.63 -2.46
CA HIS A 160 2.02 4.32 -2.61
C HIS A 160 0.84 3.35 -2.47
N GLU A 161 0.80 2.34 -3.34
CA GLU A 161 -0.34 1.42 -3.42
C GLU A 161 -0.47 0.59 -2.14
N PHE A 162 0.66 0.20 -1.55
CA PHE A 162 0.66 -0.52 -0.29
C PHE A 162 0.26 0.36 0.89
N ALA A 163 0.46 1.68 0.83
CA ALA A 163 -0.08 2.61 1.84
C ALA A 163 -1.62 2.62 1.83
N HIS A 164 -2.24 2.66 0.64
CA HIS A 164 -3.69 2.48 0.49
C HIS A 164 -4.14 1.14 1.06
N ASN A 165 -3.38 0.07 0.78
CA ASN A 165 -3.73 -1.27 1.23
C ASN A 165 -3.60 -1.43 2.76
N ILE A 166 -2.52 -0.91 3.36
CA ILE A 166 -2.33 -0.81 4.82
C ILE A 166 -3.52 -0.08 5.44
N HIS A 167 -3.96 1.03 4.85
CA HIS A 167 -5.11 1.76 5.33
C HIS A 167 -6.39 0.92 5.26
N LEU A 168 -6.76 0.44 4.07
CA LEU A 168 -8.10 -0.10 3.80
C LEU A 168 -8.27 -1.59 4.11
N ARG A 169 -7.18 -2.36 4.26
CA ARG A 169 -7.17 -3.78 4.63
C ARG A 169 -6.55 -4.06 6.00
N GLY A 170 -5.77 -3.13 6.52
CA GLY A 170 -5.10 -3.26 7.81
C GLY A 170 -5.75 -2.39 8.88
N LEU A 171 -5.45 -1.08 8.84
CA LEU A 171 -5.77 -0.13 9.90
C LEU A 171 -7.26 -0.06 10.20
N VAL A 172 -8.12 0.07 9.19
CA VAL A 172 -9.58 0.15 9.41
C VAL A 172 -10.20 -1.12 9.98
N ASN A 173 -9.49 -2.26 9.92
CA ASN A 173 -9.96 -3.54 10.46
C ASN A 173 -9.60 -3.75 11.93
N ILE A 174 -8.71 -2.92 12.49
CA ILE A 174 -8.27 -3.02 13.90
C ILE A 174 -8.46 -1.70 14.67
N ASP A 175 -8.63 -0.59 13.98
CA ASP A 175 -8.98 0.71 14.53
C ASP A 175 -10.07 1.34 13.66
N SER A 176 -11.30 1.26 14.15
CA SER A 176 -12.47 1.82 13.46
C SER A 176 -12.44 3.35 13.37
N THR A 177 -11.58 4.04 14.14
CA THR A 177 -11.48 5.50 14.16
C THR A 177 -10.47 6.04 13.15
N PHE A 178 -9.56 5.21 12.63
CA PHE A 178 -8.42 5.67 11.84
C PHE A 178 -8.84 6.47 10.59
N ASP A 179 -9.80 5.97 9.81
CA ASP A 179 -10.25 6.62 8.57
C ASP A 179 -10.90 7.98 8.85
N ASP A 180 -11.61 8.15 9.97
CA ASP A 180 -12.20 9.44 10.34
C ASP A 180 -11.15 10.43 10.85
N ARG A 181 -10.14 9.96 11.61
CA ARG A 181 -8.98 10.78 12.00
C ARG A 181 -8.21 11.24 10.77
N LEU A 182 -8.06 10.38 9.76
CA LEU A 182 -7.41 10.71 8.50
C LEU A 182 -8.21 11.74 7.70
N LYS A 183 -9.55 11.59 7.60
CA LYS A 183 -10.42 12.61 6.95
C LYS A 183 -10.30 13.96 7.63
N HIS A 184 -10.35 14.00 8.96
CA HIS A 184 -10.18 15.26 9.70
C HIS A 184 -8.80 15.89 9.47
N ALA A 185 -7.73 15.10 9.38
CA ALA A 185 -6.40 15.62 9.05
C ALA A 185 -6.36 16.19 7.63
N TYR A 186 -6.93 15.47 6.66
CA TYR A 186 -7.08 15.94 5.28
C TYR A 186 -7.86 17.27 5.20
N ASP A 187 -9.03 17.35 5.80
CA ASP A 187 -9.87 18.55 5.79
C ASP A 187 -9.14 19.75 6.42
N ALA A 188 -8.42 19.52 7.53
CA ALA A 188 -7.61 20.55 8.17
C ALA A 188 -6.42 21.00 7.30
N ALA A 189 -5.81 20.09 6.53
CA ALA A 189 -4.74 20.42 5.59
C ALA A 189 -5.29 21.23 4.41
N MET A 190 -6.43 20.83 3.83
CA MET A 190 -7.08 21.57 2.73
C MET A 190 -7.52 22.96 3.17
N ALA A 191 -8.05 23.11 4.40
CA ALA A 191 -8.44 24.41 4.96
C ALA A 191 -7.25 25.37 5.19
N LYS A 192 -6.02 24.84 5.24
CA LYS A 192 -4.76 25.60 5.32
C LYS A 192 -4.07 25.75 3.97
N ASP A 193 -4.76 25.39 2.88
CA ASP A 193 -4.25 25.42 1.52
C ASP A 193 -2.99 24.55 1.31
N LEU A 194 -2.79 23.53 2.17
CA LEU A 194 -1.75 22.54 1.96
C LEU A 194 -2.11 21.65 0.78
N TRP A 195 -1.10 21.22 0.03
CA TRP A 195 -1.23 20.32 -1.12
C TRP A 195 -2.13 20.84 -2.25
N GLN A 196 -2.50 22.13 -2.24
CA GLN A 196 -3.37 22.70 -3.26
C GLN A 196 -2.91 22.37 -4.67
N THR A 197 -3.85 21.91 -5.50
CA THR A 197 -3.63 21.49 -6.90
C THR A 197 -2.76 20.25 -7.09
N LYS A 198 -2.26 19.64 -6.00
CA LYS A 198 -1.41 18.44 -6.01
C LYS A 198 -2.20 17.16 -5.87
N TYR A 199 -1.59 16.03 -6.20
CA TYR A 199 -2.26 14.73 -6.18
C TYR A 199 -2.79 14.37 -4.79
N ALA A 200 -2.02 14.69 -3.73
CA ALA A 200 -2.45 14.57 -2.34
C ALA A 200 -3.75 15.33 -2.00
N SER A 201 -4.16 16.35 -2.78
CA SER A 201 -5.42 17.07 -2.55
C SER A 201 -6.65 16.38 -3.16
N VAL A 202 -6.49 15.30 -3.93
CA VAL A 202 -7.61 14.66 -4.66
C VAL A 202 -8.65 14.06 -3.72
N ASN A 203 -8.21 13.39 -2.65
CA ASN A 203 -9.05 12.88 -1.56
C ASN A 203 -8.15 12.44 -0.38
N HIS A 204 -8.74 12.05 0.75
CA HIS A 204 -8.01 11.67 1.95
C HIS A 204 -7.22 10.35 1.81
N HIS A 205 -7.56 9.48 0.86
CA HIS A 205 -6.78 8.28 0.57
C HIS A 205 -5.47 8.64 -0.14
N GLU A 206 -5.52 9.49 -1.18
CA GLU A 206 -4.31 9.95 -1.87
C GLU A 206 -3.44 10.80 -0.96
N TYR A 207 -4.07 11.65 -0.13
CA TYR A 207 -3.39 12.37 0.94
C TYR A 207 -2.58 11.44 1.85
N TRP A 208 -3.17 10.31 2.26
CA TRP A 208 -2.47 9.29 3.03
C TRP A 208 -1.30 8.69 2.25
N ALA A 209 -1.53 8.16 1.06
CA ALA A 209 -0.50 7.46 0.29
C ALA A 209 0.70 8.36 -0.08
N GLU A 210 0.43 9.61 -0.47
CA GLU A 210 1.46 10.62 -0.74
C GLU A 210 2.26 10.97 0.53
N GLY A 211 1.57 11.12 1.67
CA GLY A 211 2.20 11.30 2.97
C GLY A 211 3.10 10.13 3.37
N VAL A 212 2.65 8.90 3.13
CA VAL A 212 3.46 7.71 3.40
C VAL A 212 4.68 7.66 2.49
N GLN A 213 4.55 8.02 1.22
CA GLN A 213 5.72 8.14 0.33
C GLN A 213 6.73 9.16 0.87
N SER A 214 6.29 10.35 1.27
CA SER A 214 7.19 11.35 1.85
C SER A 214 7.78 10.82 3.16
N TRP A 215 6.99 10.13 3.99
CA TRP A 215 7.48 9.52 5.24
C TRP A 215 8.60 8.50 5.01
N PHE A 216 8.70 7.87 3.84
CA PHE A 216 9.79 6.95 3.48
C PHE A 216 10.82 7.57 2.52
N ASP A 217 10.83 8.90 2.36
CA ASP A 217 11.72 9.64 1.45
C ASP A 217 11.65 9.14 0.00
N ASN A 218 10.43 8.85 -0.46
CA ASN A 218 10.14 8.28 -1.78
C ASN A 218 9.09 9.07 -2.57
N ASN A 219 8.60 10.21 -2.05
CA ASN A 219 7.69 11.02 -2.86
C ASN A 219 8.49 11.76 -3.94
N ARG A 220 7.79 12.26 -4.96
CA ARG A 220 8.40 12.82 -6.14
C ARG A 220 8.83 14.26 -5.89
N PRO A 221 10.00 14.65 -6.42
CA PRO A 221 10.38 16.05 -6.49
C PRO A 221 9.29 16.89 -7.20
N PRO A 222 9.28 18.22 -6.97
CA PRO A 222 8.27 19.12 -7.52
C PRO A 222 8.01 18.92 -9.01
N ASP A 223 6.76 18.68 -9.36
CA ASP A 223 6.28 18.66 -10.74
C ASP A 223 4.85 19.22 -10.83
N HIS A 224 4.12 18.89 -11.89
CA HIS A 224 2.72 19.29 -12.02
C HIS A 224 1.88 18.80 -10.82
N ASP A 225 2.01 17.52 -10.48
CA ASP A 225 1.17 16.80 -9.53
C ASP A 225 1.75 16.78 -8.11
N HIS A 226 3.05 17.05 -7.93
CA HIS A 226 3.75 17.01 -6.63
C HIS A 226 4.32 18.39 -6.25
N ASN A 227 4.49 18.65 -4.96
CA ASN A 227 5.14 19.87 -4.45
C ASN A 227 6.55 19.53 -3.92
N HIS A 228 7.10 20.36 -3.04
CA HIS A 228 8.45 20.20 -2.48
C HIS A 228 8.53 19.19 -1.34
N VAL A 229 7.43 18.54 -0.96
CA VAL A 229 7.40 17.67 0.23
C VAL A 229 7.70 16.25 -0.20
N ASP A 230 8.96 15.98 -0.51
CA ASP A 230 9.40 14.67 -1.01
C ASP A 230 10.07 13.78 0.07
N THR A 231 10.41 14.38 1.22
CA THR A 231 11.02 13.69 2.37
C THR A 231 10.19 13.72 3.66
N ARG A 232 10.55 12.86 4.61
CA ARG A 232 9.94 12.79 5.95
C ARG A 232 10.17 14.09 6.71
N LYS A 233 11.34 14.69 6.53
CA LYS A 233 11.70 15.95 7.16
C LYS A 233 10.76 17.05 6.71
N GLU A 234 10.61 17.23 5.39
CA GLU A 234 9.70 18.23 4.83
C GLU A 234 8.26 17.95 5.22
N LEU A 235 7.83 16.68 5.26
CA LEU A 235 6.48 16.33 5.69
C LEU A 235 6.20 16.79 7.13
N LYS A 236 7.15 16.57 8.05
CA LYS A 236 7.02 17.01 9.45
C LYS A 236 6.90 18.54 9.57
N GLU A 237 7.59 19.27 8.71
CA GLU A 237 7.58 20.74 8.69
C GLU A 237 6.33 21.31 8.00
N TYR A 238 5.94 20.74 6.86
CA TYR A 238 4.86 21.22 6.00
C TYR A 238 3.47 20.79 6.47
N ASP A 239 3.29 19.50 6.79
CA ASP A 239 2.03 18.93 7.24
C ASP A 239 2.23 18.05 8.49
N PRO A 240 2.39 18.68 9.68
CA PRO A 240 2.58 17.96 10.93
C PRO A 240 1.38 17.08 11.32
N GLY A 241 0.18 17.33 10.77
CA GLY A 241 -1.01 16.51 11.00
C GLY A 241 -0.87 15.14 10.34
N LEU A 242 -0.53 15.12 9.06
CA LEU A 242 -0.22 13.90 8.32
C LEU A 242 1.00 13.18 8.89
N ALA A 243 2.05 13.93 9.21
CA ALA A 243 3.26 13.38 9.80
C ALA A 243 2.98 12.64 11.12
N LYS A 244 2.03 13.11 11.93
CA LYS A 244 1.63 12.46 13.18
C LYS A 244 0.96 11.11 12.92
N LEU A 245 0.07 11.02 11.93
CA LEU A 245 -0.57 9.75 11.54
C LEU A 245 0.47 8.76 10.99
N CYS A 246 1.42 9.23 10.16
CA CYS A 246 2.51 8.40 9.68
C CYS A 246 3.39 7.91 10.84
N LYS A 247 3.72 8.76 11.80
CA LYS A 247 4.47 8.38 13.01
C LYS A 247 3.73 7.34 13.85
N GLU A 248 2.42 7.48 14.01
CA GLU A 248 1.61 6.50 14.76
C GLU A 248 1.66 5.11 14.10
N VAL A 249 1.60 5.05 12.77
CA VAL A 249 1.57 3.78 12.04
C VAL A 249 2.97 3.19 11.89
N PHE A 250 3.96 3.98 11.47
CA PHE A 250 5.29 3.49 11.10
C PHE A 250 6.34 3.65 12.21
N GLY A 251 5.97 4.28 13.32
CA GLY A 251 6.85 4.54 14.46
C GLY A 251 8.03 5.44 14.12
N ASP A 252 9.09 5.34 14.92
CA ASP A 252 10.39 5.97 14.67
C ASP A 252 11.23 5.12 13.70
N THR A 253 10.63 4.68 12.58
CA THR A 253 11.39 4.00 11.52
C THR A 253 12.42 4.98 10.93
N GLU A 254 13.66 4.52 10.79
CA GLU A 254 14.73 5.27 10.12
C GLU A 254 14.89 4.85 8.66
N LEU A 255 13.93 4.08 8.12
CA LEU A 255 13.96 3.67 6.72
C LEU A 255 13.87 4.87 5.80
N VAL A 256 14.85 4.99 4.92
CA VAL A 256 14.87 5.89 3.77
C VAL A 256 14.90 4.98 2.54
N TYR A 257 13.92 5.12 1.66
CA TYR A 257 13.89 4.32 0.44
C TYR A 257 15.02 4.73 -0.49
N THR A 258 15.68 3.75 -1.10
CA THR A 258 16.57 3.99 -2.23
C THR A 258 16.27 2.99 -3.34
N LYS A 259 16.60 3.37 -4.59
CA LYS A 259 16.34 2.54 -5.77
C LYS A 259 17.10 1.20 -5.66
N PRO A 260 16.54 0.08 -6.17
CA PRO A 260 17.13 -1.26 -6.07
C PRO A 260 18.57 -1.34 -6.58
N ALA A 261 18.91 -0.58 -7.63
CA ALA A 261 20.25 -0.52 -8.19
C ALA A 261 21.32 0.00 -7.21
N THR A 262 20.95 0.71 -6.15
CA THR A 262 21.90 1.16 -5.11
C THR A 262 22.04 0.16 -3.96
N ARG A 263 21.33 -0.98 -4.02
CA ARG A 263 21.18 -1.97 -2.92
C ARG A 263 21.32 -3.41 -3.43
N LEU A 264 22.27 -3.65 -4.34
CA LEU A 264 22.56 -4.98 -4.94
C LEU A 264 23.25 -5.95 -3.97
N GLN A 265 22.62 -6.17 -2.81
CA GLN A 265 23.07 -7.02 -1.72
C GLN A 265 21.87 -7.74 -1.09
N ALA A 266 22.12 -8.70 -0.21
CA ALA A 266 21.08 -9.50 0.46
C ALA A 266 20.11 -10.14 -0.55
N HIS A 267 18.83 -9.77 -0.53
CA HIS A 267 17.80 -10.37 -1.40
C HIS A 267 17.96 -10.01 -2.89
N LEU A 268 18.81 -9.03 -3.22
CA LEU A 268 19.20 -8.66 -4.58
C LEU A 268 20.60 -9.16 -4.98
N THR A 269 21.26 -9.98 -4.15
CA THR A 269 22.55 -10.57 -4.52
C THR A 269 22.41 -11.40 -5.81
N GLY A 270 23.18 -11.02 -6.84
CA GLY A 270 23.16 -11.67 -8.16
C GLY A 270 22.20 -11.05 -9.17
N TYR A 271 21.40 -10.05 -8.77
CA TYR A 271 20.62 -9.26 -9.73
C TYR A 271 21.55 -8.32 -10.52
N ASP A 272 21.39 -8.31 -11.84
CA ASP A 272 22.16 -7.49 -12.77
C ASP A 272 21.22 -6.53 -13.53
N PRO A 273 21.13 -5.25 -13.11
CA PRO A 273 20.27 -4.26 -13.78
C PRO A 273 20.59 -4.04 -15.25
N ALA A 274 21.81 -4.35 -15.72
CA ALA A 274 22.18 -4.20 -17.14
C ALA A 274 21.48 -5.23 -18.03
N LYS A 275 20.96 -6.32 -17.45
CA LYS A 275 20.17 -7.36 -18.14
C LYS A 275 18.66 -7.15 -18.03
N ALA A 276 18.23 -6.06 -17.39
CA ALA A 276 16.82 -5.74 -17.25
C ALA A 276 16.16 -5.55 -18.63
N PRO A 277 14.96 -6.10 -18.86
CA PRO A 277 14.18 -5.76 -20.04
C PRO A 277 13.75 -4.30 -19.99
N GLN A 278 13.33 -3.76 -21.13
CA GLN A 278 12.79 -2.41 -21.21
C GLN A 278 11.25 -2.45 -21.19
N PHE A 279 10.65 -1.70 -20.27
CA PHE A 279 9.21 -1.48 -20.28
C PHE A 279 8.81 -0.60 -21.47
N ARG A 280 7.73 -0.98 -22.16
CA ARG A 280 7.15 -0.22 -23.26
C ARG A 280 5.63 -0.32 -23.21
N TRP A 281 4.96 0.82 -23.29
CA TRP A 281 3.53 0.85 -23.51
C TRP A 281 3.20 0.30 -24.92
N PRO A 282 2.25 -0.65 -25.06
CA PRO A 282 1.83 -1.16 -26.35
C PRO A 282 1.00 -0.10 -27.08
N ALA A 283 1.13 -0.05 -28.40
CA ALA A 283 0.49 0.97 -29.25
C ALA A 283 -1.04 1.06 -29.08
N ARG A 284 -1.70 -0.07 -28.73
CA ARG A 284 -3.14 -0.09 -28.44
C ARG A 284 -3.55 0.89 -27.32
N LEU A 285 -2.64 1.25 -26.43
CA LEU A 285 -2.91 2.11 -25.27
C LEU A 285 -2.65 3.59 -25.54
N ASP A 286 -2.10 3.98 -26.69
CA ASP A 286 -1.66 5.36 -26.92
C ASP A 286 -2.81 6.37 -26.77
N ASN A 287 -3.96 6.11 -27.39
CA ASN A 287 -5.15 6.97 -27.26
C ASN A 287 -5.62 7.12 -25.81
N ALA A 288 -5.66 6.02 -25.05
CA ALA A 288 -6.09 6.05 -23.66
C ALA A 288 -5.08 6.84 -22.79
N ARG A 289 -3.79 6.65 -23.02
CA ARG A 289 -2.71 7.37 -22.32
C ARG A 289 -2.75 8.86 -22.60
N GLU A 290 -2.92 9.27 -23.85
CA GLU A 290 -3.07 10.68 -24.22
C GLU A 290 -4.26 11.32 -23.50
N GLU A 291 -5.38 10.62 -23.44
CA GLU A 291 -6.58 11.10 -22.74
C GLU A 291 -6.36 11.26 -21.23
N ILE A 292 -5.71 10.27 -20.61
CA ILE A 292 -5.36 10.31 -19.18
C ILE A 292 -4.42 11.48 -18.89
N MET A 293 -3.37 11.68 -19.69
CA MET A 293 -2.45 12.79 -19.54
C MET A 293 -3.15 14.14 -19.72
N ARG A 294 -4.07 14.25 -20.69
CA ARG A 294 -4.88 15.45 -20.91
C ARG A 294 -5.72 15.80 -19.69
N ARG A 295 -6.36 14.81 -19.06
CA ARG A 295 -7.13 14.99 -17.82
C ARG A 295 -6.25 15.33 -16.62
N ALA A 296 -5.07 14.72 -16.50
CA ALA A 296 -4.13 15.05 -15.43
C ALA A 296 -3.69 16.52 -15.52
N ARG A 297 -3.32 17.00 -16.72
CA ARG A 297 -2.90 18.40 -16.96
C ARG A 297 -4.01 19.45 -16.79
N SER A 298 -5.28 19.03 -16.67
CA SER A 298 -6.40 19.92 -16.38
C SER A 298 -6.79 19.92 -14.89
N ARG A 299 -6.15 19.09 -14.07
CA ARG A 299 -6.30 19.10 -12.61
C ARG A 299 -5.90 20.47 -12.07
N GLY A 300 -6.75 21.05 -11.21
CA GLY A 300 -6.58 22.42 -10.71
C GLY A 300 -7.07 23.56 -11.61
N LYS A 301 -7.47 23.30 -12.88
CA LYS A 301 -8.05 24.33 -13.77
C LYS A 301 -9.57 24.50 -13.63
N ARG A 302 -10.23 23.77 -12.71
CA ARG A 302 -11.63 24.03 -12.37
C ARG A 302 -11.72 25.34 -11.57
N SER A 303 -12.34 26.33 -12.21
CA SER A 303 -12.71 27.61 -11.62
C SER A 303 -13.51 27.42 -10.32
N LYS A 304 -13.35 28.39 -9.42
CA LYS A 304 -14.13 28.59 -8.18
C LYS A 304 -15.60 28.16 -8.38
N PRO A 305 -16.26 27.56 -7.36
CA PRO A 305 -17.69 27.37 -7.40
C PRO A 305 -18.35 28.71 -7.74
N LYS A 306 -19.22 28.73 -8.76
CA LYS A 306 -20.13 29.87 -8.94
C LYS A 306 -20.83 30.06 -7.60
N GLN A 307 -20.69 31.25 -7.01
CA GLN A 307 -21.51 31.67 -5.87
C GLN A 307 -22.96 31.32 -6.21
N ALA A 308 -23.59 30.51 -5.35
CA ALA A 308 -25.01 30.28 -5.42
C ALA A 308 -25.68 31.65 -5.42
N ALA A 309 -26.35 31.99 -6.52
CA ALA A 309 -27.20 33.16 -6.57
C ALA A 309 -28.26 32.97 -5.48
N LYS A 310 -28.21 33.83 -4.47
CA LYS A 310 -29.37 34.08 -3.61
C LYS A 310 -30.50 34.55 -4.53
N SER A 311 -31.57 33.77 -4.61
CA SER A 311 -32.87 34.29 -4.98
C SER A 311 -33.79 34.07 -3.78
N ASP A 312 -33.92 35.11 -2.98
CA ASP A 312 -34.99 35.27 -2.02
C ASP A 312 -36.34 35.39 -2.77
N GLU A 313 -37.31 34.65 -2.26
CA GLU A 313 -38.74 34.90 -2.14
C GLU A 313 -39.47 35.89 -3.07
N ALA A 314 -40.52 35.38 -3.71
CA ALA A 314 -41.86 35.98 -3.89
C ALA A 314 -42.65 35.02 -4.83
N LYS A 315 -43.87 34.54 -4.61
CA LYS A 315 -45.02 34.92 -3.77
C LYS A 315 -46.01 33.73 -3.81
N THR A 316 -46.73 33.51 -2.71
CA THR A 316 -48.20 33.30 -2.64
C THR A 316 -48.87 32.92 -3.98
N THR A 317 -49.42 31.72 -4.17
CA THR A 317 -50.74 31.21 -3.70
C THR A 317 -50.87 29.76 -4.18
#